data_AF-A0A1H6NLK6-F1
#
_entry.id   AF-A0A1H6NLK6-F1
#
_cell.length_a   1.000
_cell.length_b   1.000
_cell.length_c   1.000
_cell.angle_alpha   90.00
_cell.angle_beta   90.00
_cell.angle_gamma   90.00
#
_symmetry.space_group_name_H-M   'P 1'
#
loop_
_entity.id
_entity.type
_entity.pdbx_description
1 polymer ?
#
loop_
_entity_poly.entity_id
_entity_poly.type
_entity_poly.pdbx_seq_one_letter_code
_entity_poly.pdbx_strand_id
1 'polypeptide(L)' 'MSTPMTKAAAARIQSATAKANGGIVPKGSFAAKATSVAAKAATSRPAPPNGPSKTGNPSGGGRGNNPPAKTK' A
#
# COMPACT_ATOMS: atom_id res chain seq x y z
N MET A 1 5.66 -9.05 -15.76
CA MET A 1 5.79 -9.56 -14.37
C MET A 1 5.90 -8.38 -13.43
N SER A 2 4.96 -8.21 -12.49
CA SER A 2 5.05 -7.16 -11.46
C SER A 2 5.81 -7.72 -10.25
N THR A 3 6.97 -7.16 -9.92
CA THR A 3 7.76 -7.60 -8.77
C THR A 3 7.18 -6.99 -7.49
N PRO A 4 6.68 -7.81 -6.55
CA PRO A 4 6.06 -7.30 -5.33
C PRO A 4 7.10 -6.64 -4.42
N MET A 5 6.73 -5.53 -3.78
CA MET A 5 7.57 -4.87 -2.80
C MET A 5 7.63 -5.69 -1.51
N THR A 6 8.78 -6.33 -1.25
CA THR A 6 8.99 -7.13 -0.04
C THR A 6 9.38 -6.25 1.15
N LYS A 7 9.13 -6.74 2.37
CA LYS A 7 9.55 -6.05 3.61
C LYS A 7 11.07 -5.83 3.65
N ALA A 8 11.85 -6.81 3.19
CA ALA A 8 13.30 -6.72 3.11
C ALA A 8 13.76 -5.62 2.13
N ALA A 9 13.14 -5.54 0.95
CA ALA A 9 13.43 -4.47 -0.01
C ALA A 9 13.08 -3.09 0.56
N ALA A 10 11.90 -2.95 1.18
CA ALA A 10 11.49 -1.71 1.82
C ALA A 10 12.43 -1.27 2.96
N ALA A 11 12.91 -2.21 3.78
CA ALA A 11 13.88 -1.92 4.84
C ALA A 11 15.22 -1.40 4.28
N ARG A 12 15.71 -2.00 3.18
CA ARG A 12 16.93 -1.52 2.50
C ARG A 12 16.73 -0.09 1.99
N ILE A 13 15.61 0.17 1.31
CA ILE A 13 15.27 1.51 0.80
C ILE A 13 15.19 2.52 1.95
N GLN A 14 14.49 2.18 3.03
CA GLN A 14 14.34 3.04 4.21
C GLN A 14 15.71 3.37 4.83
N SER A 15 16.57 2.37 5.01
CA SER A 15 17.89 2.54 5.62
C SER A 15 18.81 3.45 4.80
N ALA A 16 18.82 3.31 3.47
CA ALA A 16 19.64 4.12 2.58
C ALA A 16 19.19 5.59 2.61
N THR A 17 17.88 5.84 2.56
CA THR A 17 17.34 7.20 2.64
C THR A 17 17.59 7.81 4.02
N ALA A 18 17.39 7.08 5.11
CA ALA A 18 17.68 7.57 6.46
C ALA A 18 19.15 7.97 6.60
N LYS A 19 20.08 7.11 6.17
CA LYS A 19 21.53 7.41 6.20
C LYS A 19 21.87 8.69 5.42
N ALA A 20 21.26 8.90 4.26
CA ALA A 20 21.49 10.09 3.44
C ALA A 20 20.89 11.39 4.04
N ASN A 21 19.95 11.29 4.97
CA ASN A 21 19.20 12.43 5.52
C ASN A 21 19.32 12.53 7.05
N GLY A 22 20.47 12.14 7.62
CA GLY A 22 20.73 12.30 9.06
C GLY A 22 19.82 11.45 9.96
N GLY A 23 19.40 10.28 9.49
CA GLY A 23 18.51 9.35 10.20
C GLY A 23 17.02 9.54 9.90
N ILE A 24 16.65 10.51 9.07
CA ILE A 24 15.24 10.84 8.78
C ILE A 24 14.84 10.29 7.42
N VAL A 25 13.61 9.77 7.30
CA VAL A 25 13.00 9.48 6.00
C VAL A 25 11.97 10.58 5.70
N PRO A 26 12.23 11.45 4.71
CA PRO A 26 11.30 12.54 4.41
C PRO A 26 9.91 12.03 4.02
N LYS A 27 8.87 12.70 4.50
CA LYS A 27 7.49 12.39 4.14
C LYS A 27 7.28 12.59 2.64
N GLY A 28 6.57 11.67 2.00
CA GLY A 28 6.30 11.72 0.56
C GLY A 28 7.44 11.21 -0.32
N SER A 29 8.63 10.95 0.25
CA SER A 29 9.74 10.31 -0.47
C SER A 29 9.37 8.90 -0.96
N PHE A 30 10.14 8.41 -1.93
CA PHE A 30 10.00 7.03 -2.40
C PHE A 30 10.12 6.01 -1.26
N ALA A 31 11.03 6.22 -0.31
CA ALA A 31 11.19 5.35 0.86
C ALA A 31 9.95 5.33 1.77
N ALA A 32 9.32 6.48 1.99
CA ALA A 32 8.06 6.57 2.72
C ALA A 32 6.92 5.82 1.99
N LYS A 33 6.90 5.85 0.65
CA LYS A 33 5.94 5.07 -0.15
C LYS A 33 6.26 3.57 -0.10
N ALA A 34 7.52 3.19 -0.22
CA ALA A 34 7.96 1.79 -0.21
C ALA A 34 7.58 1.07 1.08
N THR A 35 7.81 1.70 2.23
CA THR A 35 7.42 1.18 3.54
C THR A 35 5.91 1.08 3.69
N SER A 36 5.15 2.09 3.23
CA SER A 36 3.68 2.05 3.21
C SER A 36 3.13 0.90 2.37
N VAL A 37 3.70 0.66 1.18
CA VAL A 37 3.30 -0.44 0.29
C VAL A 37 3.65 -1.79 0.92
N ALA A 38 4.86 -1.96 1.49
CA ALA A 38 5.24 -3.21 2.15
C ALA A 38 4.39 -3.51 3.39
N ALA A 39 4.03 -2.49 4.17
CA ALA A 39 3.11 -2.63 5.30
C ALA A 39 1.70 -3.04 4.83
N LYS A 40 1.18 -2.43 3.75
CA LYS A 40 -0.09 -2.81 3.15
C LYS A 40 -0.07 -4.20 2.55
N ALA A 41 1.02 -4.61 1.90
CA ALA A 41 1.17 -5.94 1.32
C ALA A 41 1.10 -7.04 2.39
N ALA A 42 1.53 -6.76 3.63
CA ALA A 42 1.34 -7.68 4.75
C ALA A 42 -0.14 -7.83 5.19
N THR A 43 -1.00 -6.88 4.83
CA THR A 43 -2.44 -6.87 5.14
C THR A 43 -3.34 -7.15 3.93
N SER A 44 -2.78 -7.19 2.72
CA SER A 44 -3.53 -7.46 1.51
C SER A 44 -3.78 -8.95 1.37
N ARG A 45 -4.80 -9.46 2.07
CA ARG A 45 -5.62 -10.49 1.43
C ARG A 45 -6.08 -9.92 0.08
N PRO A 46 -6.04 -10.68 -1.02
CA PRO A 46 -6.72 -10.27 -2.25
C PRO A 46 -8.10 -9.74 -1.86
N ALA A 47 -8.47 -8.57 -2.37
CA ALA A 47 -9.81 -8.06 -2.11
C ALA A 47 -10.77 -9.18 -2.51
N PRO A 48 -11.70 -9.61 -1.63
CA PRO A 48 -12.64 -10.65 -2.01
C PRO A 48 -13.30 -10.22 -3.32
N PRO A 49 -13.57 -11.15 -4.25
CA PRO A 49 -14.14 -10.82 -5.56
C PRO A 49 -15.36 -9.87 -5.52
N ASN A 50 -16.06 -9.83 -4.38
CA ASN A 50 -17.21 -8.96 -4.12
C ASN A 50 -17.00 -7.94 -2.97
N GLY A 51 -15.76 -7.48 -2.74
CA GLY A 51 -15.46 -6.48 -1.72
C GLY A 51 -16.07 -5.11 -2.02
N PRO A 52 -16.42 -4.31 -0.99
CA PRO A 52 -17.14 -3.06 -1.19
C PRO A 52 -16.32 -1.96 -1.87
N SER A 53 -17.00 -1.16 -2.72
CA SER A 53 -16.39 -0.01 -3.40
C SER A 53 -15.97 1.06 -2.39
N LYS A 54 -14.72 1.55 -2.50
CA LYS A 54 -14.19 2.61 -1.63
C LYS A 54 -14.62 4.02 -2.05
N THR A 55 -15.24 4.15 -3.23
CA THR A 55 -15.44 5.44 -3.91
C THR A 55 -16.91 5.76 -4.18
N GLY A 56 -17.86 4.94 -3.72
CA GLY A 56 -19.30 5.14 -3.94
C GLY A 56 -19.79 4.85 -5.37
N ASN A 57 -18.91 4.92 -6.38
CA ASN A 57 -19.21 4.54 -7.76
C ASN A 57 -19.02 3.03 -8.00
N PRO A 58 -19.72 2.43 -9.00
CA PRO A 58 -19.40 1.10 -9.49
C PRO A 58 -17.93 1.03 -9.85
N SER A 59 -17.21 0.06 -9.28
CA SER A 59 -15.79 -0.09 -9.62
C SER A 59 -15.69 -0.80 -10.97
N GLY A 60 -14.83 -0.28 -11.86
CA GLY A 60 -14.46 -0.98 -13.10
C GLY A 60 -13.90 -2.38 -12.85
N GLY A 61 -13.71 -3.12 -13.95
CA GLY A 61 -13.43 -4.56 -13.97
C GLY A 61 -12.49 -5.06 -12.87
N GLY A 62 -12.98 -5.99 -12.05
CA GLY A 62 -12.22 -6.67 -11.00
C GLY A 62 -12.53 -6.26 -9.55
N ARG A 63 -13.54 -5.41 -9.29
CA ARG A 63 -14.06 -5.19 -7.93
C ARG A 63 -15.58 -5.22 -7.90
N GLY A 64 -16.16 -5.74 -6.82
CA GLY A 64 -17.61 -5.89 -6.67
C GLY A 64 -18.37 -4.60 -6.42
N ASN A 65 -19.69 -4.68 -6.59
CA ASN A 65 -20.64 -3.57 -6.44
C ASN A 65 -21.19 -3.40 -5.00
N ASN A 66 -20.57 -4.01 -3.99
CA ASN A 66 -21.05 -3.92 -2.60
C ASN A 66 -20.83 -2.48 -2.07
N PRO A 67 -21.77 -1.87 -1.34
CA PRO A 67 -21.62 -0.50 -0.83
C PRO A 67 -20.47 -0.40 0.19
N PRO A 68 -19.80 0.77 0.32
CA PRO A 68 -18.73 0.97 1.29
C PRO A 68 -19.15 0.57 2.71
N ALA A 69 -18.21 0.02 3.48
CA ALA A 69 -18.46 -0.31 4.89
C ALA A 69 -18.95 0.94 5.63
N LYS A 70 -20.08 0.82 6.36
CA LYS A 70 -20.61 1.91 7.18
C LYS A 70 -19.58 2.23 8.26
N THR A 71 -18.92 3.38 8.14
CA THR A 71 -18.10 3.94 9.22
C THR A 71 -19.01 4.22 10.41
N LYS A 72 -18.72 3.61 11.56
CA LYS A 72 -19.35 3.97 12.83
C LYS A 72 -18.88 5.35 13.27
#